data_AF-A0A090WQD8-F1
#
_entry.id   AF-A0A090WQD8-F1
#
_cell.length_a   1.000
_cell.length_b   1.000
_cell.length_c   1.000
_cell.angle_alpha   90.00
_cell.angle_beta   90.00
_cell.angle_gamma   90.00
#
_symmetry.space_group_name_H-M   'P 1'
#
loop_
_entity.id
_entity.type
_entity.pdbx_description
1 polymer ?
#
loop_
_entity_poly.entity_id
_entity_poly.type
_entity_poly.pdbx_seq_one_letter_code
_entity_poly.pdbx_strand_id
1 'polypeptide(L)'
;MAAKALQPHQKELFGQPIGLYILFLTEMWERFSYYGMRALLVLYMTTQTTGDARGAGLAWTDQEALALYGWYTMLVYVMSIPGGMIADKLIGQKKAVLYGAVILCIGHAVLVLTDIWAFYTGLGLVILGVGLLKPNISTMVGGLYKAGDIRRDKGFSIFYIGINLGSLLATMIVGGVVAKWGGWHAGFGLAGVVMVLGLINYIAGQKYLSQVGNFIPSTNDKNEVSYGQLYSELFSSPKQLMFAGVLLAASLFGWYAMGWGGYGLLFLFLTAIASLLMMIYKDLDTQVYKDRFVVLLLSFIMVIIFWGGAFEQAGGLINLYTDTKTDRVLFGWEIPTVMFQSLNAGFIILLATTVAGIWAKRKLKGREASSIFKMAAGIIIMGFGFLFMVFAAMEFEKSGTSSMIWLVLAYLFHTIGELCISPVALSFITKLAPVKYASLMMGVYFAATGLGNKVAGVIGESASEFGELNIFAGIVIFTVIIGILFIIILKPLKRLTHGAEESERVLKNEEAEGFELAEN
;
A
#
# COMPACT_ATOMS: atom_id res chain seq x y z
N MET A 1 18.05 -20.91 -12.71
CA MET A 1 18.50 -21.71 -13.88
C MET A 1 18.39 -20.86 -15.14
N ALA A 2 19.39 -20.97 -16.02
CA ALA A 2 19.64 -20.06 -17.14
C ALA A 2 18.45 -19.99 -18.13
N ALA A 3 17.86 -18.80 -18.22
CA ALA A 3 16.83 -18.47 -19.18
C ALA A 3 17.37 -18.64 -20.61
N LYS A 4 16.60 -19.34 -21.46
CA LYS A 4 16.79 -19.36 -22.91
C LYS A 4 17.11 -17.95 -23.41
N ALA A 5 18.18 -17.85 -24.21
CA ALA A 5 18.72 -16.60 -24.72
C ALA A 5 17.63 -15.66 -25.28
N LEU A 6 17.50 -14.48 -24.66
CA LEU A 6 16.63 -13.39 -25.15
C LEU A 6 17.31 -12.74 -26.37
N GLN A 7 16.57 -12.57 -27.47
CA GLN A 7 17.04 -11.92 -28.69
C GLN A 7 17.45 -10.45 -28.48
N PRO A 8 18.41 -9.91 -29.26
CA PRO A 8 19.07 -8.63 -28.99
C PRO A 8 18.25 -7.37 -29.29
N HIS A 9 16.95 -7.47 -29.58
CA HIS A 9 16.16 -6.33 -30.04
C HIS A 9 14.75 -6.31 -29.44
N GLN A 10 14.64 -6.24 -28.12
CA GLN A 10 13.44 -5.64 -27.56
C GLN A 10 13.44 -4.16 -27.96
N LYS A 11 12.37 -3.70 -28.61
CA LYS A 11 12.24 -2.27 -28.91
C LYS A 11 12.28 -1.49 -27.60
N GLU A 12 13.18 -0.52 -27.53
CA GLU A 12 13.36 0.36 -26.39
C GLU A 12 12.73 1.73 -26.68
N LEU A 13 12.20 2.37 -25.65
CA LEU A 13 11.70 3.74 -25.67
C LEU A 13 12.34 4.46 -24.48
N PHE A 14 12.95 5.63 -24.71
CA PHE A 14 13.72 6.38 -23.70
C PHE A 14 14.71 5.53 -22.87
N GLY A 15 15.36 4.55 -23.51
CA GLY A 15 16.36 3.68 -22.88
C GLY A 15 15.79 2.59 -21.95
N GLN A 16 14.48 2.33 -22.03
CA GLN A 16 13.79 1.27 -21.30
C GLN A 16 12.99 0.36 -22.24
N PRO A 17 12.75 -0.91 -21.88
CA PRO A 17 11.93 -1.81 -22.69
C PRO A 17 10.52 -1.23 -22.91
N ILE A 18 9.97 -1.29 -24.14
CA ILE A 18 8.59 -0.79 -24.41
C ILE A 18 7.55 -1.45 -23.50
N GLY A 19 7.78 -2.70 -23.08
CA GLY A 19 6.93 -3.40 -22.11
C GLY A 19 6.76 -2.61 -20.80
N LEU A 20 7.76 -1.85 -20.36
CA LEU A 20 7.67 -1.01 -19.16
C LEU A 20 6.55 0.03 -19.31
N TYR A 21 6.46 0.71 -20.46
CA TYR A 21 5.46 1.76 -20.68
C TYR A 21 4.04 1.20 -20.78
N ILE A 22 3.88 -0.02 -21.29
CA ILE A 22 2.60 -0.73 -21.27
C ILE A 22 2.18 -1.00 -19.83
N LEU A 23 3.08 -1.56 -19.01
CA LEU A 23 2.79 -1.85 -17.60
C LEU A 23 2.57 -0.56 -16.79
N PHE A 24 3.37 0.47 -17.05
CA PHE A 24 3.21 1.81 -16.47
C PHE A 24 1.82 2.38 -16.75
N LEU A 25 1.37 2.40 -18.01
CA LEU A 25 0.07 2.96 -18.36
C LEU A 25 -1.06 2.11 -17.79
N THR A 26 -0.91 0.78 -17.80
CA THR A 26 -1.91 -0.13 -17.22
C THR A 26 -2.06 0.12 -15.72
N GLU A 27 -0.94 0.23 -14.98
CA GLU A 27 -0.95 0.53 -13.56
C GLU A 27 -1.47 1.94 -13.28
N MET A 28 -1.06 2.95 -14.06
CA MET A 28 -1.52 4.32 -13.91
C MET A 28 -3.06 4.41 -13.99
N TRP A 29 -3.67 3.71 -14.96
CA TRP A 29 -5.12 3.70 -15.12
C TRP A 29 -5.86 2.90 -14.05
N GLU A 30 -5.30 1.77 -13.61
CA GLU A 30 -5.87 1.06 -12.46
C GLU A 30 -5.79 1.90 -11.19
N ARG A 31 -4.66 2.61 -10.96
CA ARG A 31 -4.49 3.48 -9.80
C ARG A 31 -5.43 4.67 -9.88
N PHE A 32 -5.63 5.22 -11.07
CA PHE A 32 -6.66 6.23 -11.28
C PHE A 32 -8.03 5.72 -10.82
N SER A 33 -8.43 4.53 -11.30
CA SER A 33 -9.71 3.92 -10.97
C SER A 33 -9.88 3.72 -9.46
N TYR A 34 -8.86 3.14 -8.82
CA TYR A 34 -8.85 2.84 -7.39
C TYR A 34 -8.91 4.10 -6.53
N TYR A 35 -7.98 5.06 -6.72
CA TYR A 35 -7.92 6.27 -5.90
C TYR A 35 -9.13 7.19 -6.17
N GLY A 36 -9.62 7.24 -7.41
CA GLY A 36 -10.82 7.99 -7.75
C GLY A 36 -12.07 7.47 -7.03
N MET A 37 -12.30 6.15 -7.09
CA MET A 37 -13.41 5.52 -6.37
C MET A 37 -13.25 5.66 -4.86
N ARG A 38 -12.05 5.35 -4.33
CA ARG A 38 -11.73 5.44 -2.89
C ARG A 38 -12.00 6.83 -2.33
N ALA A 39 -11.65 7.88 -3.07
CA ALA A 39 -11.80 9.25 -2.60
C ALA A 39 -13.27 9.73 -2.53
N LEU A 40 -14.16 9.11 -3.33
CA LEU A 40 -15.61 9.32 -3.28
C LEU A 40 -16.32 8.45 -2.25
N LEU A 41 -15.77 7.28 -1.93
CA LEU A 41 -16.46 6.19 -1.25
C LEU A 41 -17.14 6.64 0.05
N VAL A 42 -16.37 7.26 0.96
CA VAL A 42 -16.89 7.70 2.27
C VAL A 42 -17.91 8.83 2.12
N LEU A 43 -17.66 9.79 1.23
CA LEU A 43 -18.57 10.92 0.98
C LEU A 43 -19.90 10.45 0.40
N TYR A 44 -19.88 9.49 -0.52
CA TYR A 44 -21.09 8.90 -1.09
C TYR A 44 -21.93 8.18 -0.02
N MET A 45 -21.28 7.43 0.88
CA MET A 45 -21.98 6.70 1.94
C MET A 45 -22.68 7.64 2.93
N THR A 46 -22.03 8.76 3.30
CA THR A 46 -22.56 9.69 4.31
C THR A 46 -23.50 10.75 3.73
N THR A 47 -23.47 10.98 2.41
CA THR A 47 -24.40 11.91 1.75
C THR A 47 -25.85 11.45 1.90
N GLN A 48 -26.76 12.38 2.16
CA GLN A 48 -28.17 12.09 2.41
C GLN A 48 -28.87 11.49 1.18
N THR A 49 -29.94 10.70 1.40
CA THR A 49 -30.72 10.06 0.33
C THR A 49 -31.49 11.07 -0.53
N THR A 50 -31.84 12.23 0.03
CA THR A 50 -32.38 13.37 -0.73
C THR A 50 -31.34 14.01 -1.65
N GLY A 51 -30.06 13.70 -1.42
CA GLY A 51 -28.92 14.24 -2.13
C GLY A 51 -28.56 15.67 -1.74
N ASP A 52 -27.39 16.08 -2.19
CA ASP A 52 -26.96 17.47 -2.27
C ASP A 52 -26.65 17.84 -3.74
N ALA A 53 -25.87 18.89 -3.98
CA ALA A 53 -25.45 19.29 -5.33
C ALA A 53 -24.66 18.20 -6.10
N ARG A 54 -24.21 17.13 -5.41
CA ARG A 54 -23.43 16.00 -5.92
C ARG A 54 -24.28 14.76 -6.17
N GLY A 55 -25.57 14.80 -5.83
CA GLY A 55 -26.53 13.71 -6.02
C GLY A 55 -26.87 12.94 -4.74
N ALA A 56 -27.79 11.98 -4.84
CA ALA A 56 -28.23 11.15 -3.72
C ALA A 56 -27.15 10.18 -3.23
N GLY A 57 -26.95 10.13 -1.92
CA GLY A 57 -26.08 9.16 -1.24
C GLY A 57 -26.87 8.09 -0.47
N LEU A 58 -26.19 7.36 0.42
CA LEU A 58 -26.78 6.27 1.20
C LEU A 58 -27.32 6.67 2.59
N ALA A 59 -27.03 7.90 3.04
CA ALA A 59 -27.38 8.43 4.36
C ALA A 59 -26.91 7.57 5.55
N TRP A 60 -25.75 6.94 5.42
CA TRP A 60 -25.14 6.20 6.53
C TRP A 60 -24.52 7.14 7.55
N THR A 61 -24.32 6.65 8.77
CA THR A 61 -23.54 7.35 9.78
C THR A 61 -22.06 7.39 9.39
N ASP A 62 -21.34 8.43 9.84
CA ASP A 62 -19.89 8.51 9.66
C ASP A 62 -19.18 7.27 10.21
N GLN A 63 -19.67 6.73 11.33
CA GLN A 63 -19.14 5.51 11.94
C GLN A 63 -19.27 4.30 11.00
N GLU A 64 -20.45 4.06 10.41
CA GLU A 64 -20.66 2.95 9.47
C GLU A 64 -19.82 3.11 8.20
N ALA A 65 -19.74 4.33 7.67
CA ALA A 65 -18.97 4.66 6.48
C ALA A 65 -17.45 4.42 6.70
N LEU A 66 -16.92 4.89 7.83
CA LEU A 66 -15.50 4.69 8.20
C LEU A 66 -15.20 3.22 8.50
N ALA A 67 -16.14 2.49 9.09
CA ALA A 67 -16.02 1.06 9.30
C ALA A 67 -15.91 0.28 8.00
N LEU A 68 -16.81 0.52 7.04
CA LEU A 68 -16.74 -0.13 5.72
C LEU A 68 -15.46 0.26 4.98
N TYR A 69 -15.07 1.54 5.02
CA TYR A 69 -13.84 2.01 4.41
C TYR A 69 -12.60 1.29 4.97
N GLY A 70 -12.51 1.11 6.28
CA GLY A 70 -11.43 0.36 6.92
C GLY A 70 -11.39 -1.12 6.50
N TRP A 71 -12.56 -1.78 6.41
CA TRP A 71 -12.64 -3.16 5.93
C TRP A 71 -12.26 -3.29 4.46
N TYR A 72 -12.80 -2.40 3.62
CA TYR A 72 -12.54 -2.37 2.19
C TYR A 72 -11.04 -2.19 1.91
N THR A 73 -10.42 -1.16 2.50
CA THR A 73 -9.01 -0.87 2.32
C THR A 73 -8.11 -1.97 2.88
N MET A 74 -8.48 -2.64 3.98
CA MET A 74 -7.75 -3.81 4.47
C MET A 74 -7.79 -4.97 3.45
N LEU A 75 -8.99 -5.34 3.00
CA LEU A 75 -9.19 -6.48 2.10
C LEU A 75 -8.47 -6.31 0.77
N VAL A 76 -8.40 -5.10 0.22
CA VAL A 76 -7.64 -4.80 -1.00
C VAL A 76 -6.16 -5.21 -0.89
N TYR A 77 -5.53 -4.99 0.27
CA TYR A 77 -4.15 -5.40 0.49
C TYR A 77 -4.03 -6.89 0.85
N VAL A 78 -4.91 -7.41 1.70
CA VAL A 78 -4.90 -8.83 2.08
C VAL A 78 -5.12 -9.74 0.86
N MET A 79 -6.02 -9.37 -0.06
CA MET A 79 -6.30 -10.14 -1.27
C MET A 79 -5.15 -10.18 -2.28
N SER A 80 -4.12 -9.33 -2.12
CA SER A 80 -2.89 -9.43 -2.91
C SER A 80 -2.12 -10.73 -2.61
N ILE A 81 -2.29 -11.33 -1.42
CA ILE A 81 -1.63 -12.59 -1.05
C ILE A 81 -2.17 -13.76 -1.89
N PRO A 82 -3.47 -14.12 -1.83
CA PRO A 82 -4.00 -15.19 -2.66
C PRO A 82 -3.90 -14.87 -4.15
N GLY A 83 -4.02 -13.61 -4.55
CA GLY A 83 -3.87 -13.21 -5.96
C GLY A 83 -2.46 -13.46 -6.51
N GLY A 84 -1.42 -13.23 -5.72
CA GLY A 84 -0.05 -13.63 -6.05
C GLY A 84 0.12 -15.14 -6.14
N MET A 85 -0.40 -15.88 -5.15
CA MET A 85 -0.33 -17.35 -5.13
C MET A 85 -1.01 -18.01 -6.33
N ILE A 86 -2.16 -17.48 -6.77
CA ILE A 86 -2.89 -17.97 -7.95
C ILE A 86 -2.04 -17.75 -9.22
N ALA A 87 -1.38 -16.60 -9.33
CA ALA A 87 -0.53 -16.30 -10.46
C ALA A 87 0.71 -17.20 -10.50
N ASP A 88 1.36 -17.43 -9.37
CA ASP A 88 2.56 -18.25 -9.27
C ASP A 88 2.28 -19.74 -9.52
N LYS A 89 1.11 -20.26 -9.07
CA LYS A 89 0.83 -21.70 -9.09
C LYS A 89 -0.09 -22.19 -10.20
N LEU A 90 -0.96 -21.34 -10.74
CA LEU A 90 -2.06 -21.80 -11.61
C LEU A 90 -2.04 -21.15 -13.00
N ILE A 91 -1.96 -19.83 -13.09
CA ILE A 91 -2.31 -19.12 -14.34
C ILE A 91 -1.18 -18.27 -14.93
N GLY A 92 -0.14 -17.96 -14.17
CA GLY A 92 0.91 -17.02 -14.56
C GLY A 92 0.52 -15.56 -14.37
N GLN A 93 1.53 -14.73 -14.13
CA GLN A 93 1.41 -13.30 -13.85
C GLN A 93 0.64 -12.53 -14.93
N LYS A 94 0.90 -12.84 -16.20
CA LYS A 94 0.26 -12.20 -17.36
C LYS A 94 -1.26 -12.43 -17.42
N LYS A 95 -1.71 -13.66 -17.13
CA LYS A 95 -3.14 -13.97 -17.11
C LYS A 95 -3.82 -13.42 -15.85
N ALA A 96 -3.12 -13.44 -14.72
CA ALA A 96 -3.64 -12.87 -13.47
C ALA A 96 -3.92 -11.37 -13.60
N VAL A 97 -3.01 -10.60 -14.22
CA VAL A 97 -3.23 -9.18 -14.52
C VAL A 97 -4.41 -8.98 -15.47
N LEU A 98 -4.53 -9.79 -16.53
CA LEU A 98 -5.66 -9.69 -17.46
C LEU A 98 -7.00 -9.95 -16.77
N TYR A 99 -7.12 -11.05 -16.03
CA TYR A 99 -8.36 -11.40 -15.33
C TYR A 99 -8.68 -10.40 -14.21
N GLY A 100 -7.67 -9.95 -13.47
CA GLY A 100 -7.83 -8.88 -12.48
C GLY A 100 -8.37 -7.59 -13.10
N ALA A 101 -7.82 -7.17 -14.25
CA ALA A 101 -8.29 -5.99 -14.98
C ALA A 101 -9.73 -6.13 -15.49
N VAL A 102 -10.12 -7.31 -15.99
CA VAL A 102 -11.50 -7.60 -16.41
C VAL A 102 -12.46 -7.54 -15.22
N ILE A 103 -12.11 -8.17 -14.09
CA ILE A 103 -12.90 -8.15 -12.86
C ILE A 103 -13.06 -6.70 -12.36
N LEU A 104 -12.01 -5.88 -12.43
CA LEU A 104 -12.08 -4.45 -12.08
C LEU A 104 -13.05 -3.67 -12.97
N CYS A 105 -13.03 -3.91 -14.29
CA CYS A 105 -13.97 -3.27 -15.22
C CYS A 105 -15.42 -3.62 -14.85
N ILE A 106 -15.69 -4.91 -14.56
CA ILE A 106 -17.02 -5.36 -14.14
C ILE A 106 -17.40 -4.72 -12.80
N GLY A 107 -16.50 -4.72 -11.82
CA GLY A 107 -16.74 -4.12 -10.51
C GLY A 107 -17.12 -2.64 -10.60
N HIS A 108 -16.38 -1.85 -11.38
CA HIS A 108 -16.71 -0.43 -11.57
C HIS A 108 -17.98 -0.23 -12.40
N ALA A 109 -18.26 -1.08 -13.39
CA ALA A 109 -19.52 -1.02 -14.13
C ALA A 109 -20.73 -1.28 -13.21
N VAL A 110 -20.61 -2.21 -12.26
CA VAL A 110 -21.63 -2.49 -11.26
C VAL A 110 -21.79 -1.31 -10.28
N LEU A 111 -20.71 -0.62 -9.89
CA LEU A 111 -20.77 0.57 -9.02
C LEU A 111 -21.50 1.79 -9.66
N VAL A 112 -21.72 1.78 -10.97
CA VAL A 112 -22.55 2.80 -11.64
C VAL A 112 -24.02 2.65 -11.28
N LEU A 113 -24.45 1.44 -10.90
CA LEU A 113 -25.82 1.18 -10.48
C LEU A 113 -26.07 1.77 -9.07
N THR A 114 -27.29 2.26 -8.86
CA THR A 114 -27.71 2.95 -7.62
C THR A 114 -28.09 2.00 -6.49
N ASP A 115 -28.29 0.72 -6.78
CA ASP A 115 -28.78 -0.24 -5.80
C ASP A 115 -27.70 -0.67 -4.80
N ILE A 116 -28.10 -0.89 -3.54
CA ILE A 116 -27.18 -1.31 -2.47
C ILE A 116 -26.52 -2.67 -2.72
N TRP A 117 -27.22 -3.61 -3.36
CA TRP A 117 -26.65 -4.91 -3.71
C TRP A 117 -25.52 -4.74 -4.73
N ALA A 118 -25.67 -3.79 -5.66
CA ALA A 118 -24.68 -3.48 -6.66
C ALA A 118 -23.47 -2.78 -6.02
N PHE A 119 -23.69 -1.89 -5.06
CA PHE A 119 -22.62 -1.26 -4.29
C PHE A 119 -21.68 -2.29 -3.62
N TYR A 120 -22.22 -3.22 -2.83
CA TYR A 120 -21.40 -4.25 -2.17
C TYR A 120 -20.77 -5.23 -3.16
N THR A 121 -21.51 -5.63 -4.21
CA THR A 121 -20.98 -6.52 -5.25
C THR A 121 -19.83 -5.86 -6.00
N GLY A 122 -19.98 -4.58 -6.34
CA GLY A 122 -18.96 -3.77 -7.00
C GLY A 122 -17.69 -3.66 -6.15
N LEU A 123 -17.81 -3.35 -4.85
CA LEU A 123 -16.66 -3.32 -3.94
C LEU A 123 -15.98 -4.68 -3.82
N GLY A 124 -16.75 -5.77 -3.72
CA GLY A 124 -16.23 -7.13 -3.68
C GLY A 124 -15.44 -7.51 -4.95
N LEU A 125 -15.98 -7.17 -6.11
CA LEU A 125 -15.28 -7.36 -7.39
C LEU A 125 -14.01 -6.52 -7.46
N VAL A 126 -14.04 -5.26 -7.02
CA VAL A 126 -12.85 -4.40 -6.99
C VAL A 126 -11.78 -5.00 -6.08
N ILE A 127 -12.13 -5.49 -4.89
CA ILE A 127 -11.20 -6.17 -3.97
C ILE A 127 -10.52 -7.36 -4.66
N LEU A 128 -11.29 -8.22 -5.33
CA LEU A 128 -10.78 -9.40 -6.04
C LEU A 128 -9.90 -9.01 -7.23
N GLY A 129 -10.33 -8.02 -8.00
CA GLY A 129 -9.62 -7.55 -9.18
C GLY A 129 -8.29 -6.89 -8.84
N VAL A 130 -8.24 -6.00 -7.83
CA VAL A 130 -6.99 -5.41 -7.35
C VAL A 130 -6.07 -6.50 -6.79
N GLY A 131 -6.62 -7.45 -6.01
CA GLY A 131 -5.85 -8.57 -5.45
C GLY A 131 -5.12 -9.40 -6.51
N LEU A 132 -5.73 -9.61 -7.68
CA LEU A 132 -5.12 -10.31 -8.81
C LEU A 132 -4.22 -9.43 -9.68
N LEU A 133 -4.45 -8.12 -9.76
CA LEU A 133 -3.67 -7.24 -10.64
C LEU A 133 -2.39 -6.73 -9.95
N LYS A 134 -2.53 -6.14 -8.76
CA LYS A 134 -1.49 -5.36 -8.07
C LYS A 134 -0.18 -6.10 -7.77
N PRO A 135 -0.18 -7.29 -7.13
CA PRO A 135 1.07 -8.02 -6.86
C PRO A 135 1.74 -8.52 -8.15
N ASN A 136 0.93 -8.79 -9.16
CA ASN A 136 1.33 -9.55 -10.34
C ASN A 136 1.92 -8.63 -11.42
N ILE A 137 1.35 -7.44 -11.60
CA ILE A 137 1.90 -6.44 -12.52
C ILE A 137 3.28 -5.92 -12.05
N SER A 138 3.47 -5.75 -10.75
CA SER A 138 4.77 -5.37 -10.16
C SER A 138 5.84 -6.44 -10.41
N THR A 139 5.45 -7.71 -10.34
CA THR A 139 6.31 -8.85 -10.66
C THR A 139 6.68 -8.87 -12.15
N MET A 140 5.73 -8.54 -13.04
CA MET A 140 6.02 -8.39 -14.47
C MET A 140 7.03 -7.28 -14.76
N VAL A 141 6.97 -6.14 -14.05
CA VAL A 141 7.98 -5.08 -14.21
C VAL A 141 9.37 -5.60 -13.87
N GLY A 142 9.51 -6.34 -12.77
CA GLY A 142 10.78 -6.97 -12.40
C GLY A 142 11.29 -7.98 -13.45
N GLY A 143 10.37 -8.73 -14.06
CA GLY A 143 10.68 -9.71 -15.10
C GLY A 143 11.08 -9.13 -16.47
N LEU A 144 10.96 -7.82 -16.69
CA LEU A 144 11.46 -7.16 -17.91
C LEU A 144 12.99 -7.06 -17.95
N TYR A 145 13.64 -7.17 -16.78
CA TYR A 145 15.08 -6.95 -16.64
C TYR A 145 15.80 -8.24 -16.27
N LYS A 146 17.04 -8.41 -16.75
CA LYS A 146 17.91 -9.51 -16.30
C LYS A 146 18.41 -9.23 -14.89
N ALA A 147 18.76 -10.29 -14.17
CA ALA A 147 19.45 -10.16 -12.88
C ALA A 147 20.75 -9.37 -13.07
N GLY A 148 20.94 -8.30 -12.29
CA GLY A 148 22.11 -7.41 -12.37
C GLY A 148 21.96 -6.21 -13.31
N ASP A 149 20.85 -6.06 -14.05
CA ASP A 149 20.64 -4.90 -14.93
C ASP A 149 20.36 -3.62 -14.13
N ILE A 150 21.25 -2.62 -14.26
CA ILE A 150 21.15 -1.30 -13.59
C ILE A 150 19.87 -0.55 -14.00
N ARG A 151 19.29 -0.85 -15.18
CA ARG A 151 18.06 -0.21 -15.66
C ARG A 151 16.84 -0.63 -14.85
N ARG A 152 16.91 -1.76 -14.11
CA ARG A 152 15.82 -2.28 -13.30
C ARG A 152 15.33 -1.27 -12.26
N ASP A 153 16.24 -0.66 -11.51
CA ASP A 153 15.90 0.29 -10.44
C ASP A 153 15.29 1.58 -11.01
N LYS A 154 15.83 2.05 -12.15
CA LYS A 154 15.23 3.16 -12.92
C LYS A 154 13.84 2.78 -13.44
N GLY A 155 13.65 1.54 -13.88
CA GLY A 155 12.37 1.01 -14.33
C GLY A 155 11.30 1.02 -13.23
N PHE A 156 11.64 0.54 -12.03
CA PHE A 156 10.76 0.61 -10.86
C PHE A 156 10.45 2.05 -10.44
N SER A 157 11.42 2.96 -10.57
CA SER A 157 11.20 4.40 -10.30
C SER A 157 10.19 5.00 -11.28
N ILE A 158 10.30 4.71 -12.58
CA ILE A 158 9.32 5.14 -13.60
C ILE A 158 7.94 4.54 -13.31
N PHE A 159 7.89 3.24 -12.99
CA PHE A 159 6.63 2.58 -12.62
C PHE A 159 5.96 3.24 -11.41
N TYR A 160 6.73 3.59 -10.38
CA TYR A 160 6.24 4.30 -9.19
C TYR A 160 5.72 5.71 -9.50
N ILE A 161 6.33 6.43 -10.45
CA ILE A 161 5.79 7.71 -10.94
C ILE A 161 4.39 7.50 -11.54
N GLY A 162 4.16 6.40 -12.26
CA GLY A 162 2.85 6.08 -12.86
C GLY A 162 1.75 5.89 -11.83
N ILE A 163 2.07 5.25 -10.71
CA ILE A 163 1.15 5.07 -9.58
C ILE A 163 0.71 6.43 -9.02
N ASN A 164 1.67 7.31 -8.75
CA ASN A 164 1.40 8.64 -8.20
C ASN A 164 0.69 9.54 -9.20
N LEU A 165 1.06 9.48 -10.48
CA LEU A 165 0.38 10.23 -11.53
C LEU A 165 -1.08 9.79 -11.67
N GLY A 166 -1.36 8.48 -11.62
CA GLY A 166 -2.73 7.95 -11.61
C GLY A 166 -3.55 8.48 -10.44
N SER A 167 -2.99 8.45 -9.22
CA SER A 167 -3.62 8.99 -8.01
C SER A 167 -3.91 10.50 -8.12
N LEU A 168 -2.92 11.28 -8.57
CA LEU A 168 -3.03 12.72 -8.78
C LEU A 168 -4.15 13.05 -9.77
N LEU A 169 -4.12 12.42 -10.96
CA LEU A 169 -5.11 12.66 -12.00
C LEU A 169 -6.52 12.27 -11.55
N ALA A 170 -6.67 11.15 -10.84
CA ALA A 170 -7.97 10.71 -10.34
C ALA A 170 -8.58 11.70 -9.35
N THR A 171 -7.83 12.04 -8.32
CA THR A 171 -8.30 12.93 -7.25
C THR A 171 -8.54 14.36 -7.76
N MET A 172 -7.81 14.82 -8.78
CA MET A 172 -8.08 16.09 -9.45
C MET A 172 -9.32 16.07 -10.36
N ILE A 173 -9.56 15.00 -11.11
CA ILE A 173 -10.61 14.99 -12.15
C ILE A 173 -11.96 14.53 -11.60
N VAL A 174 -11.97 13.49 -10.76
CA VAL A 174 -13.19 12.81 -10.33
C VAL A 174 -14.13 13.76 -9.55
N GLY A 175 -13.58 14.60 -8.67
CA GLY A 175 -14.36 15.60 -7.93
C GLY A 175 -15.06 16.60 -8.85
N GLY A 176 -14.39 17.05 -9.92
CA GLY A 176 -14.98 17.95 -10.91
C GLY A 176 -16.07 17.28 -11.76
N VAL A 177 -15.92 15.98 -12.06
CA VAL A 177 -16.97 15.23 -12.76
C VAL A 177 -18.21 15.06 -11.89
N VAL A 178 -18.05 14.72 -10.62
CA VAL A 178 -19.18 14.65 -9.68
C VAL A 178 -19.87 16.01 -9.55
N ALA A 179 -19.12 17.09 -9.38
CA ALA A 179 -19.68 18.44 -9.25
C ALA A 179 -20.42 18.93 -10.51
N LYS A 180 -19.89 18.63 -11.70
CA LYS A 180 -20.48 19.10 -12.97
C LYS A 180 -21.67 18.26 -13.43
N TRP A 181 -21.68 16.96 -13.13
CA TRP A 181 -22.69 16.02 -13.59
C TRP A 181 -23.68 15.61 -12.47
N GLY A 182 -23.54 16.20 -11.27
CA GLY A 182 -24.48 16.08 -10.15
C GLY A 182 -24.71 14.65 -9.67
N GLY A 183 -23.74 13.75 -9.84
CA GLY A 183 -23.94 12.34 -9.53
C GLY A 183 -22.66 11.61 -9.12
N TRP A 184 -22.68 11.04 -7.91
CA TRP A 184 -21.66 10.10 -7.41
C TRP A 184 -21.37 8.97 -8.39
N HIS A 185 -22.41 8.43 -9.02
CA HIS A 185 -22.29 7.37 -10.03
C HIS A 185 -21.60 7.82 -11.31
N ALA A 186 -21.59 9.11 -11.65
CA ALA A 186 -20.77 9.63 -12.75
C ALA A 186 -19.28 9.57 -12.40
N GLY A 187 -18.94 9.82 -11.14
CA GLY A 187 -17.59 9.64 -10.61
C GLY A 187 -17.15 8.16 -10.63
N PHE A 188 -17.99 7.25 -10.14
CA PHE A 188 -17.73 5.80 -10.24
C PHE A 188 -17.66 5.31 -11.69
N GLY A 189 -18.51 5.85 -12.57
CA GLY A 189 -18.51 5.56 -14.00
C GLY A 189 -17.23 6.01 -14.69
N LEU A 190 -16.70 7.19 -14.37
CA LEU A 190 -15.42 7.65 -14.89
C LEU A 190 -14.29 6.68 -14.52
N ALA A 191 -14.24 6.22 -13.28
CA ALA A 191 -13.28 5.22 -12.84
C ALA A 191 -13.38 3.94 -13.69
N GLY A 192 -14.61 3.47 -13.97
CA GLY A 192 -14.86 2.34 -14.87
C GLY A 192 -14.40 2.56 -16.31
N VAL A 193 -14.71 3.72 -16.91
CA VAL A 193 -14.26 4.06 -18.27
C VAL A 193 -12.74 4.06 -18.37
N VAL A 194 -12.07 4.68 -17.39
CA VAL A 194 -10.61 4.73 -17.35
C VAL A 194 -10.00 3.35 -17.14
N MET A 195 -10.62 2.50 -16.32
CA MET A 195 -10.18 1.11 -16.16
C MET A 195 -10.28 0.31 -17.47
N VAL A 196 -11.34 0.54 -18.27
CA VAL A 196 -11.48 -0.06 -19.60
C VAL A 196 -10.35 0.41 -20.54
N LEU A 197 -9.96 1.68 -20.49
CA LEU A 197 -8.79 2.17 -21.24
C LEU A 197 -7.50 1.45 -20.81
N GLY A 198 -7.33 1.22 -19.50
CA GLY A 198 -6.23 0.42 -18.95
C GLY A 198 -6.23 -1.02 -19.48
N LEU A 199 -7.40 -1.67 -19.52
CA LEU A 199 -7.56 -3.02 -20.07
C LEU A 199 -7.24 -3.07 -21.57
N ILE A 200 -7.75 -2.13 -22.36
CA ILE A 200 -7.46 -2.03 -23.80
C ILE A 200 -5.95 -1.85 -24.03
N ASN A 201 -5.31 -0.95 -23.27
CA ASN A 201 -3.87 -0.74 -23.32
C ASN A 201 -3.11 -2.03 -23.00
N TYR A 202 -3.52 -2.77 -21.96
CA TYR A 202 -2.88 -4.03 -21.59
C TYR A 202 -3.01 -5.08 -22.69
N ILE A 203 -4.23 -5.28 -23.24
CA ILE A 203 -4.52 -6.23 -24.32
C ILE A 203 -3.70 -5.89 -25.57
N ALA A 204 -3.75 -4.64 -26.03
CA ALA A 204 -2.99 -4.18 -27.19
C ALA A 204 -1.46 -4.27 -26.98
N GLY A 205 -1.02 -4.09 -25.74
CA GLY A 205 0.37 -4.13 -25.32
C GLY A 205 0.92 -5.54 -25.04
N GLN A 206 0.09 -6.58 -25.00
CA GLN A 206 0.53 -7.96 -24.70
C GLN A 206 1.59 -8.50 -25.66
N LYS A 207 1.64 -7.97 -26.89
CA LYS A 207 2.67 -8.30 -27.90
C LYS A 207 4.08 -7.89 -27.46
N TYR A 208 4.20 -6.84 -26.64
CA TYR A 208 5.47 -6.38 -26.07
C TYR A 208 5.84 -7.10 -24.76
N LEU A 209 4.93 -7.93 -24.24
CA LEU A 209 5.06 -8.71 -23.00
C LEU A 209 5.05 -10.21 -23.28
N SER A 210 5.54 -10.65 -24.45
CA SER A 210 5.50 -12.05 -24.87
C SER A 210 6.43 -12.95 -24.03
N GLN A 211 7.50 -12.39 -23.47
CA GLN A 211 8.52 -13.12 -22.71
C GLN A 211 8.37 -13.02 -21.19
N VAL A 212 7.40 -12.23 -20.69
CA VAL A 212 7.29 -11.85 -19.28
C VAL A 212 5.96 -12.30 -18.70
N GLY A 213 6.02 -12.89 -17.51
CA GLY A 213 4.83 -13.28 -16.74
C GLY A 213 4.06 -14.49 -17.28
N ASN A 214 4.64 -15.25 -18.22
CA ASN A 214 4.07 -16.53 -18.63
C ASN A 214 4.16 -17.53 -17.46
N PHE A 215 3.15 -18.39 -17.34
CA PHE A 215 3.19 -19.47 -16.36
C PHE A 215 4.33 -20.42 -16.72
N ILE A 216 5.28 -20.54 -15.81
CA ILE A 216 6.34 -21.56 -15.87
C ILE A 216 6.02 -22.49 -14.71
N PRO A 217 5.62 -23.75 -14.97
CA PRO A 217 5.38 -24.71 -13.91
C PRO A 217 6.63 -24.79 -13.02
N SER A 218 6.48 -24.54 -11.71
CA SER A 218 7.58 -24.71 -10.76
C SER A 218 8.10 -26.14 -10.87
N THR A 219 9.30 -26.30 -11.40
CA THR A 219 9.99 -27.59 -11.45
C THR A 219 10.49 -27.89 -10.05
N ASN A 220 9.67 -28.49 -9.18
CA ASN A 220 10.03 -29.06 -7.86
C ASN A 220 11.32 -28.46 -7.27
N ASP A 221 11.36 -27.13 -7.07
CA ASP A 221 12.52 -26.53 -6.46
C ASP A 221 12.45 -26.89 -4.97
N LYS A 222 13.34 -27.80 -4.55
CA LYS A 222 13.34 -28.33 -3.18
C LYS A 222 13.50 -27.24 -2.11
N ASN A 223 13.89 -26.03 -2.53
CA ASN A 223 14.08 -24.87 -1.66
C ASN A 223 12.90 -23.89 -1.67
N GLU A 224 11.87 -24.09 -2.49
CA GLU A 224 10.69 -23.23 -2.52
C GLU A 224 9.72 -23.60 -1.39
N VAL A 225 9.64 -22.75 -0.36
CA VAL A 225 8.73 -22.97 0.77
C VAL A 225 7.37 -22.36 0.48
N SER A 226 6.35 -23.20 0.45
CA SER A 226 4.95 -22.80 0.24
C SER A 226 4.19 -22.67 1.57
N TYR A 227 3.22 -21.74 1.64
CA TYR A 227 2.30 -21.61 2.78
C TYR A 227 1.70 -22.96 3.22
N GLY A 228 1.29 -23.80 2.27
CA GLY A 228 0.71 -25.12 2.56
C GLY A 228 1.67 -26.11 3.22
N GLN A 229 2.96 -26.05 2.87
CA GLN A 229 3.98 -26.89 3.53
C GLN A 229 4.16 -26.47 4.98
N LEU A 230 4.30 -25.16 5.24
CA LEU A 230 4.43 -24.62 6.60
C LEU A 230 3.21 -24.93 7.49
N TYR A 231 1.99 -24.85 6.94
CA TYR A 231 0.80 -25.26 7.68
C TYR A 231 0.74 -26.78 7.91
N SER A 232 1.25 -27.60 7.00
CA SER A 232 1.33 -29.05 7.22
C SER A 232 2.33 -29.41 8.32
N GLU A 233 3.50 -28.74 8.34
CA GLU A 233 4.54 -28.92 9.36
C GLU A 233 4.13 -28.40 10.75
N LEU A 234 3.12 -27.51 10.81
CA LEU A 234 2.53 -27.05 12.06
C LEU A 234 1.93 -28.22 12.85
N PHE A 235 1.26 -29.16 12.17
CA PHE A 235 0.70 -30.36 12.82
C PHE A 235 1.77 -31.30 13.39
N SER A 236 2.99 -31.26 12.84
CA SER A 236 4.14 -32.02 13.33
C SER A 236 4.89 -31.31 14.46
N SER A 237 4.44 -30.13 14.89
CA SER A 237 5.18 -29.24 15.81
C SER A 237 4.39 -28.99 17.11
N PRO A 238 4.59 -29.78 18.19
CA PRO A 238 3.70 -29.76 19.36
C PRO A 238 3.57 -28.41 20.07
N LYS A 239 4.68 -27.66 20.23
CA LYS A 239 4.66 -26.35 20.92
C LYS A 239 3.94 -25.28 20.09
N GLN A 240 4.21 -25.24 18.79
CA GLN A 240 3.60 -24.30 17.86
C GLN A 240 2.12 -24.62 17.64
N LEU A 241 1.77 -25.91 17.56
CA LEU A 241 0.39 -26.37 17.44
C LEU A 241 -0.42 -26.02 18.69
N MET A 242 0.14 -26.20 19.89
CA MET A 242 -0.51 -25.80 21.14
C MET A 242 -0.79 -24.29 21.15
N PHE A 243 0.20 -23.46 20.81
CA PHE A 243 0.01 -22.02 20.76
C PHE A 243 -1.02 -21.60 19.70
N ALA A 244 -0.96 -22.18 18.49
CA ALA A 244 -1.94 -21.95 17.44
C ALA A 244 -3.35 -22.38 17.87
N GLY A 245 -3.47 -23.51 18.57
CA GLY A 245 -4.74 -24.01 19.12
C GLY A 245 -5.31 -23.09 20.20
N VAL A 246 -4.49 -22.55 21.09
CA VAL A 246 -4.91 -21.57 22.09
C VAL A 246 -5.39 -20.28 21.43
N LEU A 247 -4.65 -19.73 20.46
CA LEU A 247 -5.07 -18.54 19.72
C LEU A 247 -6.36 -18.78 18.92
N LEU A 248 -6.50 -19.96 18.31
CA LEU A 248 -7.69 -20.34 17.57
C LEU A 248 -8.90 -20.45 18.50
N ALA A 249 -8.75 -21.13 19.65
CA ALA A 249 -9.79 -21.24 20.65
C ALA A 249 -10.19 -19.86 21.20
N ALA A 250 -9.23 -18.97 21.49
CA ALA A 250 -9.50 -17.60 21.92
C ALA A 250 -10.26 -16.81 20.84
N SER A 251 -9.88 -16.95 19.57
CA SER A 251 -10.54 -16.29 18.44
C SER A 251 -11.97 -16.80 18.23
N LEU A 252 -12.19 -18.11 18.32
CA LEU A 252 -13.52 -18.72 18.20
C LEU A 252 -14.40 -18.39 19.41
N PHE A 253 -13.82 -18.37 20.61
CA PHE A 253 -14.52 -17.94 21.82
C PHE A 253 -14.92 -16.48 21.74
N GLY A 254 -14.01 -15.59 21.35
CA GLY A 254 -14.34 -14.18 21.16
C GLY A 254 -15.42 -13.97 20.08
N TRP A 255 -15.37 -14.74 18.99
CA TRP A 255 -16.41 -14.68 17.97
C TRP A 255 -17.78 -15.17 18.50
N TYR A 256 -17.86 -16.38 19.03
CA TYR A 256 -19.13 -17.00 19.41
C TYR A 256 -19.68 -16.50 20.74
N ALA A 257 -18.82 -16.38 21.77
CA ALA A 257 -19.24 -16.04 23.13
C ALA A 257 -19.24 -14.53 23.40
N MET A 258 -18.31 -13.76 22.82
CA MET A 258 -18.25 -12.29 23.00
C MET A 258 -18.93 -11.51 21.87
N GLY A 259 -19.46 -12.21 20.84
CA GLY A 259 -20.23 -11.57 19.78
C GLY A 259 -19.41 -10.60 18.91
N TRP A 260 -18.11 -10.85 18.71
CA TRP A 260 -17.21 -9.97 17.95
C TRP A 260 -17.59 -9.74 16.47
N GLY A 261 -18.65 -10.38 15.96
CA GLY A 261 -19.15 -10.16 14.60
C GLY A 261 -18.05 -10.35 13.55
N GLY A 262 -17.89 -9.36 12.66
CA GLY A 262 -16.86 -9.36 11.61
C GLY A 262 -15.41 -9.42 12.14
N TYR A 263 -15.16 -8.96 13.38
CA TYR A 263 -13.83 -9.06 14.00
C TYR A 263 -13.44 -10.51 14.31
N GLY A 264 -14.39 -11.43 14.48
CA GLY A 264 -14.10 -12.85 14.64
C GLY A 264 -13.29 -13.42 13.47
N LEU A 265 -13.70 -13.12 12.23
CA LEU A 265 -12.96 -13.49 11.02
C LEU A 265 -11.57 -12.85 10.96
N LEU A 266 -11.43 -11.60 11.41
CA LEU A 266 -10.12 -10.93 11.50
C LEU A 266 -9.20 -11.63 12.49
N PHE A 267 -9.67 -12.01 13.68
CA PHE A 267 -8.84 -12.72 14.66
C PHE A 267 -8.44 -14.13 14.19
N LEU A 268 -9.31 -14.81 13.45
CA LEU A 268 -8.93 -16.06 12.79
C LEU A 268 -7.84 -15.84 11.74
N PHE A 269 -7.96 -14.79 10.92
CA PHE A 269 -6.92 -14.43 9.96
C PHE A 269 -5.59 -14.07 10.66
N LEU A 270 -5.62 -13.26 11.71
CA LEU A 270 -4.45 -12.91 12.51
C LEU A 270 -3.81 -14.15 13.16
N THR A 271 -4.62 -15.09 13.64
CA THR A 271 -4.15 -16.38 14.16
C THR A 271 -3.41 -17.16 13.07
N ALA A 272 -3.97 -17.24 11.86
CA ALA A 272 -3.34 -17.93 10.75
C ALA A 272 -1.98 -17.30 10.35
N ILE A 273 -1.90 -15.96 10.34
CA ILE A 273 -0.64 -15.24 10.07
C ILE A 273 0.36 -15.43 11.22
N ALA A 274 -0.07 -15.34 12.47
CA ALA A 274 0.79 -15.56 13.63
C ALA A 274 1.36 -16.99 13.63
N SER A 275 0.53 -18.00 13.37
CA SER A 275 0.93 -19.40 13.18
C SER A 275 1.99 -19.55 12.11
N LEU A 276 1.81 -18.91 10.96
CA LEU A 276 2.79 -18.91 9.88
C LEU A 276 4.12 -18.28 10.31
N LEU A 277 4.08 -17.11 10.95
CA LEU A 277 5.29 -16.40 11.39
C LEU A 277 6.08 -17.18 12.43
N MET A 278 5.41 -17.90 13.33
CA MET A 278 6.07 -18.79 14.28
C MET A 278 6.71 -20.00 13.62
N MET A 279 6.06 -20.57 12.60
CA MET A 279 6.63 -21.68 11.83
C MET A 279 7.90 -21.23 11.10
N ILE A 280 7.85 -20.05 10.49
CA ILE A 280 9.02 -19.45 9.85
C ILE A 280 10.14 -19.25 10.86
N TYR A 281 9.85 -18.68 12.04
CA TYR A 281 10.84 -18.49 13.10
C TYR A 281 11.48 -19.80 13.59
N LYS A 282 10.69 -20.88 13.68
CA LYS A 282 11.17 -22.21 14.07
C LYS A 282 12.16 -22.77 13.05
N ASP A 283 11.85 -22.61 11.76
CA ASP A 283 12.66 -23.15 10.65
C ASP A 283 13.89 -22.28 10.32
N LEU A 284 14.19 -21.25 11.11
CA LEU A 284 15.44 -20.50 11.01
C LEU A 284 16.59 -21.24 11.70
N ASP A 285 17.61 -21.59 10.91
CA ASP A 285 18.73 -22.42 11.35
C ASP A 285 19.74 -21.68 12.25
N THR A 286 19.94 -20.37 12.04
CA THR A 286 20.98 -19.58 12.72
C THR A 286 20.38 -18.49 13.60
N GLN A 287 21.03 -18.21 14.74
CA GLN A 287 20.65 -17.12 15.64
C GLN A 287 20.63 -15.75 14.92
N VAL A 288 21.56 -15.53 13.97
CA VAL A 288 21.59 -14.32 13.13
C VAL A 288 20.28 -14.12 12.36
N TYR A 289 19.71 -15.18 11.79
CA TYR A 289 18.44 -15.09 11.07
C TYR A 289 17.27 -14.87 12.02
N LYS A 290 17.29 -15.46 13.21
CA LYS A 290 16.27 -15.23 14.25
C LYS A 290 16.25 -13.78 14.72
N ASP A 291 17.42 -13.22 14.99
CA ASP A 291 17.57 -11.82 15.39
C ASP A 291 17.06 -10.87 14.30
N ARG A 292 17.45 -11.12 13.04
CA ARG A 292 16.96 -10.37 11.87
C ARG A 292 15.44 -10.50 11.72
N PHE A 293 14.89 -11.68 11.93
CA PHE A 293 13.45 -11.91 11.84
C PHE A 293 12.67 -11.15 12.92
N VAL A 294 13.17 -11.08 14.15
CA VAL A 294 12.54 -10.26 15.21
C VAL A 294 12.53 -8.78 14.83
N VAL A 295 13.63 -8.26 14.28
CA VAL A 295 13.70 -6.88 13.80
C VAL A 295 12.74 -6.64 12.62
N LEU A 296 12.60 -7.63 11.74
CA LEU A 296 11.63 -7.61 10.65
C LEU A 296 10.19 -7.51 11.18
N LEU A 297 9.81 -8.31 12.18
CA LEU A 297 8.49 -8.24 12.80
C LEU A 297 8.23 -6.86 13.44
N LEU A 298 9.23 -6.29 14.11
CA LEU A 298 9.12 -4.93 14.67
C LEU A 298 8.92 -3.89 13.57
N SER A 299 9.56 -4.06 12.40
CA SER A 299 9.32 -3.18 11.26
C SER A 299 7.88 -3.26 10.74
N PHE A 300 7.22 -4.43 10.80
CA PHE A 300 5.80 -4.54 10.46
C PHE A 300 4.90 -3.79 11.45
N ILE A 301 5.25 -3.76 12.74
CA ILE A 301 4.55 -2.92 13.72
C ILE A 301 4.69 -1.44 13.36
N MET A 302 5.90 -0.99 12.97
CA MET A 302 6.11 0.38 12.51
C MET A 302 5.27 0.71 11.27
N VAL A 303 5.15 -0.24 10.33
CA VAL A 303 4.30 -0.11 9.14
C VAL A 303 2.82 0.00 9.54
N ILE A 304 2.32 -0.87 10.41
CA ILE A 304 0.93 -0.82 10.92
C ILE A 304 0.65 0.53 11.60
N ILE A 305 1.59 1.03 12.41
CA ILE A 305 1.45 2.33 13.08
C ILE A 305 1.45 3.49 12.09
N PHE A 306 2.30 3.44 11.07
CA PHE A 306 2.35 4.50 10.06
C PHE A 306 1.05 4.57 9.25
N TRP A 307 0.65 3.45 8.63
CA TRP A 307 -0.54 3.40 7.80
C TRP A 307 -1.81 3.54 8.65
N GLY A 308 -1.87 2.83 9.77
CA GLY A 308 -3.06 2.75 10.61
C GLY A 308 -3.22 3.86 11.63
N GLY A 309 -2.14 4.39 12.18
CA GLY A 309 -2.22 5.48 13.16
C GLY A 309 -2.64 6.80 12.52
N ALA A 310 -2.32 7.03 11.25
CA ALA A 310 -2.39 8.38 10.70
C ALA A 310 -2.57 8.45 9.18
N PHE A 311 -1.72 7.80 8.38
CA PHE A 311 -1.66 8.09 6.95
C PHE A 311 -2.98 7.77 6.21
N GLU A 312 -3.62 6.64 6.52
CA GLU A 312 -4.80 6.16 5.77
C GLU A 312 -6.10 6.88 6.14
N GLN A 313 -6.06 7.77 7.13
CA GLN A 313 -7.18 8.66 7.48
C GLN A 313 -7.49 9.68 6.38
N ALA A 314 -6.58 9.90 5.44
CA ALA A 314 -6.74 10.82 4.31
C ALA A 314 -8.03 10.57 3.50
N GLY A 315 -8.39 9.30 3.27
CA GLY A 315 -9.62 8.93 2.54
C GLY A 315 -10.83 8.69 3.45
N GLY A 316 -10.62 8.65 4.76
CA GLY A 316 -11.64 8.42 5.79
C GLY A 316 -11.95 9.70 6.56
N LEU A 317 -11.51 9.77 7.83
CA LEU A 317 -11.85 10.85 8.76
C LEU A 317 -11.46 12.24 8.24
N ILE A 318 -10.27 12.39 7.65
CA ILE A 318 -9.81 13.69 7.12
C ILE A 318 -10.69 14.12 5.93
N ASN A 319 -11.16 13.16 5.14
CA ASN A 319 -12.04 13.43 4.00
C ASN A 319 -13.40 13.98 4.46
N LEU A 320 -14.01 13.36 5.48
CA LEU A 320 -15.25 13.85 6.11
C LEU A 320 -15.07 15.21 6.78
N TYR A 321 -13.96 15.40 7.50
CA TYR A 321 -13.60 16.68 8.12
C TYR A 321 -13.48 17.80 7.08
N THR A 322 -12.83 17.49 5.95
CA THR A 322 -12.65 18.44 4.84
C THR A 322 -13.99 18.83 4.23
N ASP A 323 -14.93 17.89 4.14
CA ASP A 323 -16.25 18.14 3.53
C ASP A 323 -17.14 19.04 4.39
N THR A 324 -17.13 18.81 5.71
CA THR A 324 -18.11 19.38 6.65
C THR A 324 -17.59 20.55 7.48
N LYS A 325 -16.28 20.65 7.69
CA LYS A 325 -15.68 21.58 8.68
C LYS A 325 -14.62 22.52 8.12
N THR A 326 -14.27 22.39 6.84
CA THR A 326 -13.25 23.22 6.20
C THR A 326 -13.89 24.20 5.22
N ASP A 327 -13.44 25.46 5.25
CA ASP A 327 -13.76 26.40 4.19
C ASP A 327 -12.94 26.07 2.93
N ARG A 328 -13.65 25.60 1.90
CA ARG A 328 -13.09 25.14 0.63
C ARG A 328 -13.22 26.18 -0.49
N VAL A 329 -13.66 27.42 -0.19
CA VAL A 329 -13.82 28.46 -1.21
C VAL A 329 -12.48 29.16 -1.45
N LEU A 330 -11.94 29.00 -2.66
CA LEU A 330 -10.73 29.67 -3.11
C LEU A 330 -11.05 30.53 -4.35
N PHE A 331 -10.81 31.84 -4.27
CA PHE A 331 -11.10 32.79 -5.36
C PHE A 331 -12.53 32.71 -5.91
N GLY A 332 -13.53 32.42 -5.05
CA GLY A 332 -14.93 32.28 -5.44
C GLY A 332 -15.30 30.92 -6.05
N TRP A 333 -14.36 29.97 -6.12
CA TRP A 333 -14.60 28.59 -6.52
C TRP A 333 -14.52 27.66 -5.32
N GLU A 334 -15.58 26.90 -5.08
CA GLU A 334 -15.57 25.85 -4.05
C GLU A 334 -14.80 24.63 -4.58
N ILE A 335 -13.66 24.34 -3.94
CA ILE A 335 -12.82 23.20 -4.29
C ILE A 335 -13.52 21.91 -3.84
N PRO A 336 -13.73 20.93 -4.74
CA PRO A 336 -14.24 19.62 -4.35
C PRO A 336 -13.33 18.94 -3.32
N THR A 337 -13.90 18.43 -2.23
CA THR A 337 -13.22 17.75 -1.12
C THR A 337 -12.20 16.70 -1.60
N VAL A 338 -12.58 15.91 -2.59
CA VAL A 338 -11.79 14.85 -3.23
C VAL A 338 -10.43 15.35 -3.75
N MET A 339 -10.36 16.62 -4.21
CA MET A 339 -9.12 17.19 -4.76
C MET A 339 -8.03 17.39 -3.70
N PHE A 340 -8.36 17.47 -2.41
CA PHE A 340 -7.34 17.57 -1.35
C PHE A 340 -6.48 16.31 -1.27
N GLN A 341 -7.00 15.14 -1.64
CA GLN A 341 -6.22 13.90 -1.69
C GLN A 341 -5.13 13.93 -2.78
N SER A 342 -5.28 14.81 -3.78
CA SER A 342 -4.27 15.02 -4.84
C SER A 342 -2.96 15.61 -4.29
N LEU A 343 -3.03 16.30 -3.15
CA LEU A 343 -1.87 16.91 -2.50
C LEU A 343 -0.81 15.87 -2.14
N ASN A 344 -1.21 14.68 -1.67
CA ASN A 344 -0.25 13.62 -1.34
C ASN A 344 0.55 13.19 -2.58
N ALA A 345 -0.13 12.81 -3.66
CA ALA A 345 0.55 12.41 -4.90
C ALA A 345 1.38 13.54 -5.51
N GLY A 346 0.88 14.78 -5.47
CA GLY A 346 1.61 15.96 -5.93
C GLY A 346 2.90 16.19 -5.13
N PHE A 347 2.82 16.14 -3.80
CA PHE A 347 4.00 16.29 -2.94
C PHE A 347 4.99 15.14 -3.11
N ILE A 348 4.55 13.90 -3.36
CA ILE A 348 5.46 12.78 -3.68
C ILE A 348 6.28 13.13 -4.92
N ILE A 349 5.62 13.53 -6.01
CA ILE A 349 6.29 13.85 -7.28
C ILE A 349 7.27 15.01 -7.10
N LEU A 350 6.91 16.04 -6.33
CA LEU A 350 7.74 17.22 -6.10
C LEU A 350 8.91 16.98 -5.13
N LEU A 351 8.70 16.19 -4.07
CA LEU A 351 9.62 16.10 -2.93
C LEU A 351 10.42 14.79 -2.87
N ALA A 352 10.05 13.74 -3.62
CA ALA A 352 10.72 12.44 -3.55
C ALA A 352 12.24 12.53 -3.74
N THR A 353 12.69 13.28 -4.76
CA THR A 353 14.12 13.47 -5.07
C THR A 353 14.82 14.27 -3.97
N THR A 354 14.16 15.30 -3.44
CA THR A 354 14.69 16.15 -2.36
C THR A 354 14.85 15.35 -1.07
N VAL A 355 13.84 14.59 -0.66
CA VAL A 355 13.87 13.76 0.56
C VAL A 355 14.92 12.64 0.43
N ALA A 356 14.98 11.96 -0.72
CA ALA A 356 16.03 10.99 -1.00
C ALA A 356 17.43 11.62 -0.91
N GLY A 357 17.61 12.82 -1.46
CA GLY A 357 18.85 13.59 -1.38
C GLY A 357 19.25 13.98 0.04
N ILE A 358 18.28 14.32 0.91
CA ILE A 358 18.54 14.60 2.33
C ILE A 358 19.13 13.37 3.03
N TRP A 359 18.51 12.20 2.82
CA TRP A 359 18.99 10.95 3.41
C TRP A 359 20.35 10.52 2.84
N ALA A 360 20.58 10.70 1.54
CA ALA A 360 21.87 10.43 0.91
C ALA A 360 22.97 11.34 1.50
N LYS A 361 22.74 12.66 1.56
CA LYS A 361 23.68 13.62 2.17
C LYS A 361 23.95 13.31 3.64
N ARG A 362 22.93 12.87 4.39
CA ARG A 362 23.08 12.47 5.78
C ARG A 362 23.98 11.25 5.94
N LYS A 363 23.80 10.23 5.09
CA LYS A 363 24.64 9.04 5.03
C LYS A 363 26.09 9.37 4.67
N LEU A 364 26.31 10.24 3.69
CA LEU A 364 27.65 10.71 3.29
C LEU A 364 28.39 11.47 4.41
N LYS A 365 27.65 12.16 5.29
CA LYS A 365 28.21 12.84 6.48
C LYS A 365 28.47 11.91 7.66
N GLY A 366 28.34 10.59 7.50
CA GLY A 366 28.49 9.61 8.59
C GLY A 366 27.44 9.75 9.71
N ARG A 367 26.34 10.47 9.46
CA ARG A 367 25.24 10.61 10.42
C ARG A 367 24.29 9.42 10.32
N GLU A 368 23.59 9.13 11.41
CA GLU A 368 22.66 8.01 11.49
C GLU A 368 21.58 8.06 10.40
N ALA A 369 21.50 6.99 9.61
CA ALA A 369 20.62 6.86 8.45
C ALA A 369 20.20 5.40 8.19
N SER A 370 20.22 4.55 9.23
CA SER A 370 19.66 3.19 9.19
C SER A 370 18.18 3.20 8.81
N SER A 371 17.68 2.07 8.27
CA SER A 371 16.29 1.95 7.86
C SER A 371 15.32 2.18 9.02
N ILE A 372 15.60 1.60 10.19
CA ILE A 372 14.77 1.77 11.39
C ILE A 372 14.71 3.23 11.82
N PHE A 373 15.83 3.96 11.76
CA PHE A 373 15.84 5.38 12.08
C PHE A 373 15.02 6.21 11.09
N LYS A 374 15.12 5.93 9.79
CA LYS A 374 14.30 6.60 8.76
C LYS A 374 12.82 6.34 8.98
N MET A 375 12.45 5.10 9.29
CA MET A 375 11.07 4.72 9.59
C MET A 375 10.57 5.44 10.85
N ALA A 376 11.34 5.45 11.94
CA ALA A 376 10.95 6.13 13.17
C ALA A 376 10.79 7.64 12.98
N ALA A 377 11.71 8.27 12.25
CA ALA A 377 11.60 9.68 11.87
C ALA A 377 10.35 9.93 11.00
N GLY A 378 10.03 9.03 10.07
CA GLY A 378 8.82 9.13 9.26
C GLY A 378 7.53 9.08 10.08
N ILE A 379 7.46 8.23 11.12
CA ILE A 379 6.31 8.16 12.04
C ILE A 379 6.13 9.50 12.78
N ILE A 380 7.23 10.08 13.27
CA ILE A 380 7.19 11.37 13.99
C ILE A 380 6.78 12.51 13.05
N ILE A 381 7.35 12.58 11.84
CA ILE A 381 7.04 13.62 10.85
C ILE A 381 5.56 13.54 10.46
N MET A 382 5.04 12.33 10.26
CA MET A 382 3.62 12.12 10.02
C MET A 382 2.76 12.55 11.22
N GLY A 383 3.19 12.27 12.45
CA GLY A 383 2.56 12.78 13.67
C GLY A 383 2.44 14.30 13.70
N PHE A 384 3.48 15.01 13.25
CA PHE A 384 3.41 16.48 13.09
C PHE A 384 2.40 16.91 12.01
N GLY A 385 2.06 16.07 11.04
CA GLY A 385 0.96 16.34 10.12
C GLY A 385 -0.40 16.44 10.83
N PHE A 386 -0.65 15.54 11.78
CA PHE A 386 -1.86 15.58 12.61
C PHE A 386 -1.88 16.75 13.59
N LEU A 387 -0.74 17.35 13.93
CA LEU A 387 -0.70 18.58 14.73
C LEU A 387 -1.42 19.72 14.00
N PHE A 388 -1.28 19.80 12.67
CA PHE A 388 -2.02 20.78 11.87
C PHE A 388 -3.52 20.46 11.84
N MET A 389 -3.91 19.18 11.87
CA MET A 389 -5.32 18.78 12.01
C MET A 389 -5.89 19.14 13.39
N VAL A 390 -5.10 19.07 14.46
CA VAL A 390 -5.49 19.58 15.78
C VAL A 390 -5.74 21.08 15.71
N PHE A 391 -4.85 21.85 15.06
CA PHE A 391 -5.06 23.29 14.89
C PHE A 391 -6.31 23.61 14.06
N ALA A 392 -6.57 22.84 12.99
CA ALA A 392 -7.81 22.95 12.24
C ALA A 392 -9.04 22.71 13.12
N ALA A 393 -9.04 21.63 13.93
CA ALA A 393 -10.14 21.31 14.82
C ALA A 393 -10.38 22.41 15.88
N MET A 394 -9.30 22.96 16.45
CA MET A 394 -9.38 24.08 17.39
C MET A 394 -9.90 25.38 16.74
N GLU A 395 -9.56 25.63 15.48
CA GLU A 395 -10.07 26.78 14.72
C GLU A 395 -11.56 26.62 14.42
N PHE A 396 -11.99 25.42 14.03
CA PHE A 396 -13.38 25.08 13.82
C PHE A 396 -14.22 25.27 15.08
N GLU A 397 -13.75 24.81 16.25
CA GLU A 397 -14.46 25.00 17.52
C GLU A 397 -14.67 26.48 17.89
N LYS A 398 -13.76 27.36 17.46
CA LYS A 398 -13.82 28.80 17.76
C LYS A 398 -14.64 29.59 16.75
N SER A 399 -14.52 29.25 15.47
CA SER A 399 -15.03 30.08 14.36
C SER A 399 -16.11 29.40 13.51
N GLY A 400 -16.40 28.13 13.76
CA GLY A 400 -17.37 27.32 13.01
C GLY A 400 -16.85 26.80 11.67
N THR A 401 -15.66 27.20 11.24
CA THR A 401 -14.99 26.71 10.01
C THR A 401 -13.48 26.62 10.25
N SER A 402 -12.77 25.80 9.47
CA SER A 402 -11.31 25.71 9.51
C SER A 402 -10.69 26.09 8.18
N SER A 403 -9.48 26.64 8.21
CA SER A 403 -8.77 27.03 6.99
C SER A 403 -8.21 25.82 6.23
N MET A 404 -8.35 25.83 4.91
CA MET A 404 -7.75 24.81 4.02
C MET A 404 -6.22 24.71 4.14
N ILE A 405 -5.52 25.74 4.62
CA ILE A 405 -4.06 25.72 4.75
C ILE A 405 -3.58 24.63 5.72
N TRP A 406 -4.38 24.33 6.75
CA TRP A 406 -4.06 23.28 7.72
C TRP A 406 -4.04 21.91 7.07
N LEU A 407 -4.99 21.64 6.15
CA LEU A 407 -5.01 20.41 5.37
C LEU A 407 -3.78 20.32 4.47
N VAL A 408 -3.42 21.41 3.78
CA VAL A 408 -2.24 21.44 2.90
C VAL A 408 -0.96 21.10 3.68
N LEU A 409 -0.80 21.67 4.88
CA LEU A 409 0.32 21.38 5.76
C LEU A 409 0.26 19.95 6.31
N ALA A 410 -0.91 19.45 6.69
CA ALA A 410 -1.08 18.06 7.13
C ALA A 410 -0.65 17.08 6.04
N TYR A 411 -1.14 17.25 4.81
CA TYR A 411 -0.76 16.41 3.65
C TYR A 411 0.73 16.52 3.32
N LEU A 412 1.34 17.70 3.45
CA LEU A 412 2.78 17.89 3.24
C LEU A 412 3.59 17.02 4.20
N PHE A 413 3.29 17.10 5.50
CA PHE A 413 4.02 16.33 6.52
C PHE A 413 3.74 14.83 6.45
N HIS A 414 2.50 14.42 6.19
CA HIS A 414 2.17 13.01 5.93
C HIS A 414 2.99 12.45 4.77
N THR A 415 3.13 13.23 3.69
CA THR A 415 3.89 12.84 2.50
C THR A 415 5.39 12.76 2.76
N ILE A 416 5.97 13.73 3.49
CA ILE A 416 7.38 13.66 3.87
C ILE A 416 7.63 12.44 4.77
N GLY A 417 6.71 12.14 5.67
CA GLY A 417 6.74 10.92 6.49
C GLY A 417 6.73 9.66 5.63
N GLU A 418 5.83 9.59 4.65
CA GLU A 418 5.73 8.47 3.70
C GLU A 418 7.02 8.25 2.92
N LEU A 419 7.61 9.32 2.40
CA LEU A 419 8.88 9.27 1.66
C LEU A 419 10.05 8.78 2.53
N CYS A 420 9.93 8.84 3.86
CA CYS A 420 10.92 8.31 4.79
C CYS A 420 10.69 6.81 5.13
N ILE A 421 9.45 6.33 5.07
CA ILE A 421 9.09 4.95 5.45
C ILE A 421 8.94 4.04 4.23
N SER A 422 8.15 4.43 3.24
CA SER A 422 7.62 3.52 2.21
C SER A 422 8.73 2.84 1.38
N PRO A 423 9.70 3.57 0.79
CA PRO A 423 10.79 2.93 0.05
C PRO A 423 11.72 2.09 0.96
N VAL A 424 11.84 2.52 2.21
CA VAL A 424 12.74 1.92 3.20
C VAL A 424 12.18 0.59 3.71
N ALA A 425 10.89 0.53 4.06
CA ALA A 425 10.23 -0.67 4.55
C ALA A 425 10.31 -1.81 3.53
N LEU A 426 10.04 -1.52 2.26
CA LEU A 426 10.13 -2.49 1.17
C LEU A 426 11.56 -3.06 1.04
N SER A 427 12.56 -2.18 1.02
CA SER A 427 13.96 -2.59 0.95
C SER A 427 14.38 -3.40 2.18
N PHE A 428 13.93 -2.99 3.36
CA PHE A 428 14.29 -3.61 4.63
C PHE A 428 13.83 -5.07 4.72
N ILE A 429 12.62 -5.37 4.24
CA ILE A 429 12.09 -6.73 4.19
C ILE A 429 12.97 -7.63 3.33
N THR A 430 13.30 -7.19 2.11
CA THR A 430 14.12 -7.98 1.19
C THR A 430 15.56 -8.20 1.69
N LYS A 431 16.07 -7.31 2.56
CA LYS A 431 17.42 -7.42 3.15
C LYS A 431 17.47 -8.35 4.36
N LEU A 432 16.43 -8.36 5.20
CA LEU A 432 16.43 -9.13 6.46
C LEU A 432 15.78 -10.51 6.31
N ALA A 433 14.82 -10.66 5.39
CA ALA A 433 14.16 -11.94 5.14
C ALA A 433 15.14 -12.94 4.51
N PRO A 434 15.19 -14.20 5.00
CA PRO A 434 15.90 -15.26 4.31
C PRO A 434 15.37 -15.43 2.87
N VAL A 435 16.26 -15.75 1.93
CA VAL A 435 15.91 -15.92 0.51
C VAL A 435 14.76 -16.92 0.33
N LYS A 436 14.74 -18.00 1.14
CA LYS A 436 13.67 -19.02 1.14
C LYS A 436 12.27 -18.50 1.50
N TYR A 437 12.16 -17.36 2.19
CA TYR A 437 10.87 -16.78 2.62
C TYR A 437 10.60 -15.38 2.08
N ALA A 438 11.44 -14.85 1.19
CA ALA A 438 11.34 -13.47 0.74
C ALA A 438 9.94 -13.14 0.16
N SER A 439 9.37 -14.03 -0.65
CA SER A 439 8.02 -13.91 -1.20
C SER A 439 6.92 -13.97 -0.14
N LEU A 440 7.06 -14.89 0.83
CA LEU A 440 6.11 -15.03 1.95
C LEU A 440 6.11 -13.77 2.84
N MET A 441 7.28 -13.20 3.11
CA MET A 441 7.43 -11.96 3.89
C MET A 441 6.86 -10.73 3.17
N MET A 442 6.92 -10.70 1.84
CA MET A 442 6.21 -9.69 1.05
C MET A 442 4.69 -9.80 1.20
N GLY A 443 4.15 -11.03 1.26
CA GLY A 443 2.73 -11.25 1.57
C GLY A 443 2.37 -10.74 2.97
N VAL A 444 3.20 -11.04 3.98
CA VAL A 444 3.00 -10.53 5.36
C VAL A 444 3.08 -9.01 5.42
N TYR A 445 3.97 -8.38 4.65
CA TYR A 445 4.03 -6.92 4.55
C TYR A 445 2.71 -6.33 4.05
N PHE A 446 2.14 -6.87 2.97
CA PHE A 446 0.84 -6.41 2.49
C PHE A 446 -0.27 -6.66 3.51
N ALA A 447 -0.26 -7.79 4.23
CA ALA A 447 -1.18 -8.00 5.34
C ALA A 447 -1.01 -6.95 6.45
N ALA A 448 0.23 -6.58 6.79
CA ALA A 448 0.54 -5.56 7.79
C ALA A 448 0.04 -4.18 7.35
N THR A 449 0.25 -3.78 6.08
CA THR A 449 -0.32 -2.55 5.52
C THR A 449 -1.85 -2.58 5.56
N GLY A 450 -2.47 -3.70 5.14
CA GLY A 450 -3.92 -3.87 5.21
C GLY A 450 -4.47 -3.75 6.62
N LEU A 451 -3.80 -4.37 7.61
CA LEU A 451 -4.17 -4.25 9.02
C LEU A 451 -4.02 -2.81 9.51
N GLY A 452 -2.98 -2.09 9.07
CA GLY A 452 -2.86 -0.66 9.24
C GLY A 452 -4.13 0.06 8.78
N ASN A 453 -4.58 -0.16 7.54
CA ASN A 453 -5.79 0.48 7.03
C ASN A 453 -7.04 0.18 7.88
N LYS A 454 -7.18 -1.05 8.40
CA LYS A 454 -8.29 -1.36 9.32
C LYS A 454 -8.17 -0.59 10.63
N VAL A 455 -6.96 -0.47 11.19
CA VAL A 455 -6.70 0.35 12.38
C VAL A 455 -7.06 1.82 12.13
N ALA A 456 -6.74 2.37 10.96
CA ALA A 456 -7.15 3.73 10.59
C ALA A 456 -8.68 3.87 10.56
N GLY A 457 -9.38 2.89 9.99
CA GLY A 457 -10.84 2.83 10.04
C GLY A 457 -11.38 2.88 11.47
N VAL A 458 -10.86 2.04 12.37
CA VAL A 458 -11.29 1.99 13.78
C VAL A 458 -10.99 3.29 14.53
N ILE A 459 -9.83 3.92 14.29
CA ILE A 459 -9.50 5.23 14.87
C ILE A 459 -10.41 6.32 14.27
N GLY A 460 -10.83 6.19 13.01
CA GLY A 460 -11.80 7.08 12.40
C GLY A 460 -13.19 6.93 13.03
N GLU A 461 -13.65 5.69 13.19
CA GLU A 461 -14.93 5.34 13.84
C GLU A 461 -15.04 5.96 15.24
N SER A 462 -13.95 5.95 16.01
CA SER A 462 -13.94 6.50 17.37
C SER A 462 -14.03 8.03 17.42
N ALA A 463 -13.82 8.74 16.30
CA ALA A 463 -14.02 10.19 16.24
C ALA A 463 -15.48 10.60 16.42
N SER A 464 -16.44 9.74 16.08
CA SER A 464 -17.87 9.99 16.33
C SER A 464 -18.22 10.01 17.82
N GLU A 465 -17.48 9.30 18.67
CA GLU A 465 -17.70 9.23 20.12
C GLU A 465 -16.84 10.23 20.89
N PHE A 466 -15.53 10.30 20.58
CA PHE A 466 -14.57 11.10 21.33
C PHE A 466 -14.34 12.50 20.75
N GLY A 467 -14.84 12.77 19.55
CA GLY A 467 -14.59 14.00 18.80
C GLY A 467 -13.24 13.99 18.05
N GLU A 468 -13.23 14.64 16.90
CA GLU A 468 -12.06 14.67 16.01
C GLU A 468 -10.83 15.31 16.64
N LEU A 469 -11.00 16.37 17.45
CA LEU A 469 -9.88 17.04 18.11
C LEU A 469 -9.10 16.07 19.00
N ASN A 470 -9.82 15.28 19.81
CA ASN A 470 -9.22 14.32 20.72
C ASN A 470 -8.55 13.17 19.96
N ILE A 471 -9.17 12.70 18.87
CA ILE A 471 -8.57 11.69 18.01
C ILE A 471 -7.31 12.20 17.34
N PHE A 472 -7.34 13.39 16.72
CA PHE A 472 -6.16 13.98 16.10
C PHE A 472 -5.04 14.21 17.12
N ALA A 473 -5.35 14.74 18.30
CA ALA A 473 -4.36 14.94 19.37
C ALA A 473 -3.79 13.60 19.88
N GLY A 474 -4.64 12.58 20.05
CA GLY A 474 -4.23 11.23 20.43
C GLY A 474 -3.26 10.61 19.42
N ILE A 475 -3.52 10.77 18.13
CA ILE A 475 -2.63 10.32 17.05
C ILE A 475 -1.26 11.02 17.13
N VAL A 476 -1.23 12.35 17.32
CA VAL A 476 0.04 13.09 17.46
C VAL A 476 0.85 12.56 18.63
N ILE A 477 0.24 12.46 19.80
CA ILE A 477 0.91 12.01 21.03
C ILE A 477 1.43 10.58 20.86
N PHE A 478 0.60 9.68 20.35
CA PHE A 478 0.97 8.28 20.14
C PHE A 478 2.13 8.12 19.17
N THR A 479 2.05 8.75 17.99
CA THR A 479 3.07 8.64 16.93
C THR A 479 4.40 9.27 17.34
N VAL A 480 4.39 10.39 18.06
CA VAL A 480 5.61 11.01 18.60
C VAL A 480 6.25 10.15 19.68
N ILE A 481 5.47 9.66 20.66
CA ILE A 481 5.98 8.80 21.74
C ILE A 481 6.59 7.52 21.17
N ILE A 482 5.87 6.83 20.28
CA ILE A 482 6.35 5.55 19.75
C ILE A 482 7.56 5.75 18.82
N GLY A 483 7.58 6.83 18.02
CA GLY A 483 8.73 7.17 17.20
C GLY A 483 9.97 7.46 18.04
N ILE A 484 9.84 8.20 19.14
CA ILE A 484 10.94 8.44 20.09
C ILE A 484 11.38 7.13 20.74
N LEU A 485 10.45 6.26 21.14
CA LEU A 485 10.76 4.96 21.70
C LEU A 485 11.62 4.13 20.74
N PHE A 486 11.26 4.06 19.45
CA PHE A 486 12.06 3.37 18.43
C PHE A 486 13.45 3.97 18.24
N ILE A 487 13.58 5.30 18.37
CA ILE A 487 14.89 5.98 18.32
C ILE A 487 15.74 5.62 19.55
N ILE A 488 15.15 5.52 20.74
CA ILE A 488 15.85 5.14 21.97
C ILE A 488 16.36 3.70 21.87
N ILE A 489 15.54 2.77 21.38
CA ILE A 489 15.92 1.36 21.20
C ILE A 489 16.67 1.10 19.89
N LEU A 490 17.08 2.14 19.15
CA LEU A 490 17.73 1.97 17.84
C LEU A 490 19.03 1.17 17.93
N LYS A 491 19.86 1.44 18.95
CA LYS A 491 21.16 0.75 19.12
C LYS A 491 21.03 -0.78 19.22
N PRO A 492 20.18 -1.34 20.13
CA PRO A 492 19.99 -2.79 20.18
C PRO A 492 19.37 -3.33 18.89
N LEU A 493 18.41 -2.64 18.29
CA LEU A 493 17.80 -3.10 17.04
C LEU A 493 18.80 -3.18 15.89
N LYS A 494 19.66 -2.17 15.75
CA LYS A 494 20.72 -2.16 14.73
C LYS A 494 21.69 -3.33 14.93
N ARG A 495 22.06 -3.64 16.18
CA ARG A 495 22.92 -4.79 16.50
C ARG A 495 22.30 -6.11 16.00
N LEU A 496 20.99 -6.28 16.17
CA LEU A 496 20.25 -7.47 15.73
C LEU A 496 20.11 -7.60 14.21
N THR A 497 20.38 -6.54 13.43
CA THR A 497 20.44 -6.64 11.96
C THR A 497 21.71 -7.36 11.46
N HIS A 498 22.73 -7.51 12.32
CA HIS A 498 24.01 -8.13 11.98
C HIS A 498 24.63 -7.55 10.70
N GLY A 499 24.65 -6.22 10.58
CA GLY A 499 25.29 -5.51 9.46
C GLY A 499 24.63 -5.68 8.09
N ALA A 500 23.43 -6.26 8.01
CA ALA A 500 22.73 -6.52 6.75
C ALA A 500 22.46 -5.26 5.91
N GLU A 501 22.44 -4.09 6.54
CA GLU A 501 22.26 -2.80 5.87
C GLU A 501 23.57 -2.13 5.43
N GLU A 502 24.70 -2.53 6.00
CA GLU A 502 26.01 -1.89 5.80
C GLU A 502 26.79 -2.50 4.63
N SER A 503 26.32 -3.63 4.07
CA SER A 503 26.87 -4.30 2.89
C SER A 503 26.53 -3.61 1.55
N GLU A 504 26.19 -2.32 1.56
CA GLU A 504 26.02 -1.52 0.35
C GLU A 504 27.40 -1.25 -0.28
N ARG A 505 27.90 -2.19 -1.08
CA ARG A 505 29.01 -1.94 -2.01
C ARG A 505 28.46 -1.17 -3.20
N VAL A 506 29.02 0.01 -3.45
CA VAL A 506 28.98 0.61 -4.78
C VAL A 506 29.67 -0.38 -5.71
N LEU A 507 28.94 -0.99 -6.64
CA LEU A 507 29.55 -1.64 -7.80
C LEU A 507 30.22 -0.53 -8.61
N LYS A 508 31.42 -0.10 -8.19
CA LYS A 508 32.31 0.69 -9.03
C LYS A 508 32.82 -0.29 -10.07
N ASN A 509 32.37 -0.13 -11.32
CA ASN A 509 33.03 -0.56 -12.56
C ASN A 509 34.20 -1.55 -12.37
N GLU A 510 33.91 -2.80 -12.00
CA GLU A 510 34.86 -3.92 -12.10
C GLU A 510 34.81 -4.53 -13.52
N GLU A 511 34.70 -3.68 -14.54
CA GLU A 511 34.95 -4.01 -15.97
C GLU A 511 35.88 -2.96 -16.60
N ALA A 512 36.87 -2.50 -15.83
CA ALA A 512 38.03 -1.79 -16.37
C ALA A 512 39.36 -2.48 -16.01
N GLU A 513 39.32 -3.79 -15.76
CA GLU A 513 40.53 -4.61 -15.75
C GLU A 513 40.76 -5.22 -17.13
N GLY A 514 41.84 -4.79 -17.79
CA GLY A 514 42.59 -5.64 -18.71
C GLY A 514 42.12 -5.70 -20.16
N PHE A 515 42.11 -4.58 -20.88
CA PHE A 515 42.55 -4.64 -22.27
C PHE A 515 44.06 -4.39 -22.28
N GLU A 516 44.83 -5.47 -22.10
CA GLU A 516 46.20 -5.51 -22.60
C GLU A 516 46.13 -5.29 -24.11
N LEU A 517 46.64 -4.15 -24.56
CA LEU A 517 46.95 -3.92 -25.97
C LEU A 517 48.03 -4.92 -26.34
N ALA A 518 47.64 -6.01 -26.98
CA ALA A 518 48.58 -6.85 -27.71
C ALA A 518 49.14 -6.01 -28.87
N GLU A 519 50.43 -5.70 -28.77
CA GLU A 519 51.25 -5.25 -29.89
C GLU A 519 51.14 -6.26 -31.04
N ASN A 520 50.78 -5.76 -32.23
CA ASN A 520 51.34 -6.14 -33.53
C ASN A 520 50.87 -5.14 -34.60
#